data_AF-A0A9D5GQL2-F1
#
_entry.id   AF-A0A9D5GQL2-F1
#
_cell.length_a   1.000
_cell.length_b   1.000
_cell.length_c   1.000
_cell.angle_alpha   90.00
_cell.angle_beta   90.00
_cell.angle_gamma   90.00
#
_symmetry.space_group_name_H-M   'P 1'
#
loop_
_entity.id
_entity.type
_entity.pdbx_description
1 polymer ?
#
loop_
_entity_poly.entity_id
_entity_poly.type
_entity_poly.pdbx_seq_one_letter_code
_entity_poly.pdbx_strand_id
1 'polypeptide(L)'
;MPFRIVEIQQGILRKNDALASGLRERFAVAGTYVINLLSSPGAGKTTLLEETLRQARPRLRCAALVGDQATDNDAVRLARSGAPVRQITTGPECRLDASMIERALDGWLPDDVDLLCVENVGNLICPAEYDLGEDLRVALFSVTEGEDKPLKYPLAFNTSHLALITKTDLAQAVAFDRPSALQNVQAVHPGIPIIELSARTGAGFDSWMNFLESRVSVKRAGKRGRSIA
;
A
#
# COMPACT_ATOMS: atom_id res chain seq x y z
N MET A 1 5.77 22.30 29.23
CA MET A 1 6.53 21.97 28.00
C MET A 1 5.89 20.95 27.04
N PRO A 2 4.78 20.21 27.31
CA PRO A 2 4.23 19.26 26.33
C PRO A 2 3.46 19.93 25.17
N PHE A 3 2.89 21.12 25.39
CA PHE A 3 2.09 21.85 24.38
C PHE A 3 2.86 22.13 23.08
N ARG A 4 4.11 22.56 23.16
CA ARG A 4 4.93 22.91 21.98
C ARG A 4 5.26 21.69 21.11
N ILE A 5 5.44 20.51 21.71
CA ILE A 5 5.73 19.27 20.96
C ILE A 5 4.50 18.81 20.19
N VAL A 6 3.31 18.86 20.83
CA VAL A 6 2.04 18.50 20.20
C VAL A 6 1.70 19.44 19.04
N GLU A 7 1.89 20.75 19.20
CA GLU A 7 1.67 21.73 18.12
C GLU A 7 2.58 21.50 16.92
N ILE A 8 3.87 21.19 17.15
CA ILE A 8 4.81 20.89 16.07
C ILE A 8 4.40 19.61 15.33
N GLN A 9 4.05 18.55 16.04
CA GLN A 9 3.59 17.29 15.43
C GLN A 9 2.32 17.49 14.58
N GLN A 10 1.35 18.22 15.10
CA GLN A 10 0.14 18.56 14.33
C GLN A 10 0.45 19.43 13.11
N GLY A 11 1.40 20.37 13.23
CA GLY A 11 1.86 21.18 12.11
C GLY A 11 2.49 20.36 10.99
N ILE A 12 3.31 19.36 11.35
CA ILE A 12 3.93 18.43 10.39
C ILE A 12 2.86 17.60 9.66
N LEU A 13 1.91 17.04 10.40
CA LEU A 13 0.82 16.24 9.81
C LEU A 13 -0.07 17.08 8.88
N ARG A 14 -0.47 18.29 9.29
CA ARG A 14 -1.26 19.19 8.43
C ARG A 14 -0.53 19.54 7.13
N LYS A 15 0.79 19.76 7.20
CA LYS A 15 1.60 20.01 5.99
C LYS A 15 1.62 18.78 5.09
N ASN A 16 1.77 17.58 5.66
CA ASN A 16 1.69 16.34 4.92
C ASN A 16 0.32 16.18 4.23
N ASP A 17 -0.78 16.43 4.95
CA ASP A 17 -2.14 16.27 4.43
C ASP A 17 -2.42 17.22 3.25
N ALA A 18 -1.90 18.46 3.32
CA ALA A 18 -2.00 19.41 2.20
C ALA A 18 -1.28 18.89 0.93
N LEU A 19 -0.08 18.33 1.09
CA LEU A 19 0.68 17.73 -0.02
C LEU A 19 -0.02 16.46 -0.55
N ALA A 20 -0.51 15.60 0.35
CA ALA A 20 -1.24 14.40 0.00
C ALA A 20 -2.52 14.71 -0.78
N SER A 21 -3.24 15.78 -0.41
CA SER A 21 -4.41 16.25 -1.16
C SER A 21 -4.04 16.65 -2.59
N GLY A 22 -2.95 17.43 -2.76
CA GLY A 22 -2.47 17.83 -4.08
C GLY A 22 -2.04 16.63 -4.95
N LEU A 23 -1.34 15.66 -4.35
CA LEU A 23 -0.98 14.41 -5.03
C LEU A 23 -2.22 13.63 -5.48
N ARG A 24 -3.21 13.47 -4.60
CA ARG A 24 -4.47 12.78 -4.91
C ARG A 24 -5.20 13.44 -6.07
N GLU A 25 -5.26 14.76 -6.10
CA GLU A 25 -5.85 15.51 -7.21
C GLU A 25 -5.08 15.28 -8.52
N ARG A 26 -3.75 15.35 -8.49
CA ARG A 26 -2.88 15.04 -9.64
C ARG A 26 -3.14 13.62 -10.16
N PHE A 27 -3.23 12.62 -9.29
CA PHE A 27 -3.53 11.23 -9.67
C PHE A 27 -4.95 11.08 -10.22
N ALA A 28 -5.93 11.80 -9.66
CA ALA A 28 -7.30 11.82 -10.16
C ALA A 28 -7.40 12.40 -11.58
N VAL A 29 -6.67 13.49 -11.86
CA VAL A 29 -6.58 14.08 -13.20
C VAL A 29 -5.87 13.13 -14.18
N ALA A 30 -4.77 12.51 -13.74
CA ALA A 30 -4.03 11.54 -14.56
C ALA A 30 -4.79 10.22 -14.79
N GLY A 31 -5.80 9.93 -13.97
CA GLY A 31 -6.51 8.65 -13.94
C GLY A 31 -5.66 7.50 -13.39
N THR A 32 -4.59 7.81 -12.68
CA THR A 32 -3.69 6.85 -12.03
C THR A 32 -4.31 6.40 -10.72
N TYR A 33 -4.57 5.11 -10.56
CA TYR A 33 -5.00 4.55 -9.29
C TYR A 33 -3.78 4.25 -8.42
N VAL A 34 -3.75 4.79 -7.20
CA VAL A 34 -2.59 4.65 -6.31
C VAL A 34 -2.90 3.77 -5.12
N ILE A 35 -2.08 2.73 -4.91
CA ILE A 35 -2.19 1.86 -3.74
C ILE A 35 -0.97 2.03 -2.82
N ASN A 36 -1.18 1.98 -1.51
CA ASN A 36 -0.16 2.09 -0.47
C ASN A 36 -0.21 0.85 0.42
N LEU A 37 0.86 0.07 0.44
CA LEU A 37 0.95 -1.18 1.20
C LEU A 37 1.67 -0.97 2.53
N LEU A 38 0.94 -1.13 3.64
CA LEU A 38 1.46 -1.08 5.01
C LEU A 38 1.60 -2.49 5.56
N SER A 39 2.74 -2.82 6.17
CA SER A 39 2.95 -4.13 6.77
C SER A 39 4.07 -4.12 7.79
N SER A 40 4.22 -5.18 8.57
CA SER A 40 5.49 -5.44 9.26
C SER A 40 6.58 -5.87 8.26
N PRO A 41 7.87 -5.80 8.62
CA PRO A 41 8.94 -6.38 7.82
C PRO A 41 8.67 -7.86 7.55
N GLY A 42 8.90 -8.29 6.30
CA GLY A 42 8.75 -9.70 5.93
C GLY A 42 7.31 -10.20 5.77
N ALA A 43 6.28 -9.37 5.87
CA ALA A 43 4.89 -9.80 5.60
C ALA A 43 4.67 -10.24 4.14
N GLY A 44 5.54 -9.80 3.22
CA GLY A 44 5.52 -10.25 1.81
C GLY A 44 5.04 -9.21 0.80
N LYS A 45 5.15 -7.91 1.11
CA LYS A 45 4.80 -6.80 0.21
C LYS A 45 5.48 -6.91 -1.16
N THR A 46 6.81 -7.06 -1.17
CA THR A 46 7.59 -7.18 -2.41
C THR A 46 7.14 -8.37 -3.25
N THR A 47 6.94 -9.55 -2.64
CA THR A 47 6.47 -10.75 -3.37
C THR A 47 5.05 -10.56 -3.91
N LEU A 48 4.15 -9.93 -3.14
CA LEU A 48 2.81 -9.57 -3.59
C LEU A 48 2.88 -8.65 -4.81
N LEU A 49 3.73 -7.62 -4.76
CA LEU A 49 3.87 -6.64 -5.84
C LEU A 49 4.54 -7.23 -7.08
N GLU A 50 5.54 -8.09 -6.96
CA GLU A 50 6.15 -8.79 -8.10
C GLU A 50 5.07 -9.52 -8.89
N GLU A 51 4.24 -10.31 -8.20
CA GLU A 51 3.19 -11.10 -8.83
C GLU A 51 2.05 -10.20 -9.35
N THR A 52 1.71 -9.13 -8.63
CA THR A 52 0.68 -8.16 -9.04
C THR A 52 1.08 -7.49 -10.34
N LEU A 53 2.32 -6.96 -10.41
CA LEU A 53 2.84 -6.30 -11.59
C LEU A 53 2.94 -7.29 -12.76
N ARG A 54 3.46 -8.50 -12.52
CA ARG A 54 3.56 -9.54 -13.56
C ARG A 54 2.20 -9.86 -14.18
N GLN A 55 1.15 -10.01 -13.37
CA GLN A 55 -0.20 -10.32 -13.86
C GLN A 55 -0.94 -9.11 -14.44
N ALA A 56 -0.72 -7.90 -13.91
CA ALA A 56 -1.41 -6.69 -14.35
C ALA A 56 -0.89 -6.14 -15.69
N ARG A 57 0.42 -6.24 -15.93
CA ARG A 57 1.10 -5.59 -17.07
C ARG A 57 0.55 -5.87 -18.46
N PRO A 58 0.01 -7.06 -18.78
CA PRO A 58 -0.62 -7.30 -20.09
C PRO A 58 -1.86 -6.42 -20.34
N ARG A 59 -2.45 -5.84 -19.29
CA ARG A 59 -3.72 -5.10 -19.35
C ARG A 59 -3.62 -3.66 -18.85
N LEU A 60 -2.65 -3.38 -17.97
CA LEU A 60 -2.50 -2.10 -17.27
C LEU A 60 -1.07 -1.59 -17.40
N ARG A 61 -0.93 -0.27 -17.54
CA ARG A 61 0.37 0.41 -17.39
C ARG A 61 0.65 0.60 -15.91
N CYS A 62 1.54 -0.21 -15.37
CA CYS A 62 1.87 -0.19 -13.94
C CYS A 62 3.23 0.47 -13.69
N ALA A 63 3.39 1.08 -12.52
CA ALA A 63 4.68 1.52 -11.98
C ALA A 63 4.72 1.24 -10.46
N ALA A 64 5.92 1.21 -9.86
CA ALA A 64 6.08 1.03 -8.42
C ALA A 64 7.09 1.99 -7.78
N LEU A 65 6.75 2.49 -6.60
CA LEU A 65 7.66 3.15 -5.67
C LEU A 65 7.96 2.20 -4.51
N VAL A 66 9.22 2.12 -4.10
CA VAL A 66 9.65 1.24 -3.01
C VAL A 66 10.33 2.07 -1.94
N GLY A 67 9.78 2.07 -0.73
CA GLY A 67 10.33 2.80 0.41
C GLY A 67 11.06 1.87 1.37
N ASP A 68 12.37 2.06 1.52
CA ASP A 68 13.18 1.37 2.53
C ASP A 68 14.21 2.31 3.16
N GLN A 69 14.62 1.96 4.39
CA GLN A 69 15.66 2.71 5.11
C GLN A 69 17.01 2.63 4.40
N ALA A 70 17.33 1.47 3.82
CA ALA A 70 18.61 1.21 3.18
C ALA A 70 18.47 0.15 2.08
N THR A 71 19.46 0.14 1.18
CA THR A 71 19.55 -0.74 0.01
C THR A 71 18.46 -0.49 -1.04
N ASP A 72 18.61 -1.09 -2.21
CA ASP A 72 17.68 -1.07 -3.33
C ASP A 72 17.21 -2.48 -3.71
N ASN A 73 17.36 -3.45 -2.81
CA ASN A 73 17.09 -4.87 -3.06
C ASN A 73 15.67 -5.11 -3.57
N ASP A 74 14.68 -4.49 -2.93
CA ASP A 74 13.27 -4.65 -3.29
C ASP A 74 12.94 -3.93 -4.60
N ALA A 75 13.56 -2.78 -4.89
CA ALA A 75 13.44 -2.12 -6.18
C ALA A 75 14.05 -2.96 -7.33
N VAL A 76 15.27 -3.50 -7.15
CA VAL A 76 15.94 -4.38 -8.11
C VAL A 76 15.11 -5.63 -8.37
N ARG A 77 14.51 -6.19 -7.33
CA ARG A 77 13.66 -7.37 -7.41
C ARG A 77 12.36 -7.07 -8.17
N LEU A 78 11.65 -5.99 -7.83
CA LEU A 78 10.42 -5.59 -8.53
C LEU A 78 10.65 -5.19 -9.99
N ALA A 79 11.82 -4.63 -10.33
CA ALA A 79 12.16 -4.29 -11.70
C ALA A 79 12.18 -5.51 -12.65
N ARG A 80 12.27 -6.74 -12.12
CA ARG A 80 12.15 -7.99 -12.91
C ARG A 80 10.76 -8.22 -13.49
N SER A 81 9.72 -7.57 -12.94
CA SER A 81 8.39 -7.50 -13.57
C SER A 81 8.40 -6.67 -14.86
N GLY A 82 9.46 -5.88 -15.05
CA GLY A 82 9.70 -4.92 -16.12
C GLY A 82 8.83 -3.66 -16.07
N ALA A 83 8.02 -3.49 -15.04
CA ALA A 83 7.37 -2.21 -14.76
C ALA A 83 8.45 -1.18 -14.37
N PRO A 84 8.25 0.13 -14.63
CA PRO A 84 9.07 1.16 -14.03
C PRO A 84 9.03 1.05 -12.49
N VAL A 85 10.19 0.94 -11.87
CA VAL A 85 10.34 0.90 -10.40
C VAL A 85 11.33 1.97 -9.96
N ARG A 86 11.01 2.70 -8.88
CA ARG A 86 11.93 3.67 -8.27
C ARG A 86 12.01 3.47 -6.76
N GLN A 87 13.25 3.35 -6.28
CA GLN A 87 13.56 3.33 -4.86
C GLN A 87 13.41 4.73 -4.25
N ILE A 88 12.90 4.77 -3.03
CA ILE A 88 12.94 5.90 -2.10
C ILE A 88 13.74 5.41 -0.90
N THR A 89 14.95 5.92 -0.74
CA THR A 89 15.76 5.66 0.46
C THR A 89 15.34 6.64 1.55
N THR A 90 14.67 6.16 2.59
CA THR A 90 14.13 6.99 3.67
C THR A 90 15.17 7.39 4.71
N GLY A 91 16.33 6.72 4.70
CA GLY A 91 17.35 6.90 5.73
C GLY A 91 16.83 6.46 7.09
N PRO A 92 16.87 7.30 8.14
CA PRO A 92 16.39 6.93 9.47
C PRO A 92 14.86 6.89 9.57
N GLU A 93 14.13 7.46 8.61
CA GLU A 93 12.67 7.56 8.68
C GLU A 93 12.02 6.18 8.54
N CYS A 94 11.11 5.87 9.45
CA CYS A 94 10.40 4.59 9.55
C CYS A 94 9.15 4.49 8.66
N ARG A 95 8.97 5.44 7.74
CA ARG A 95 7.78 5.62 6.89
C ARG A 95 8.10 6.44 5.64
N LEU A 96 7.18 6.42 4.68
CA LEU A 96 7.07 7.42 3.63
C LEU A 96 6.15 8.57 4.07
N ASP A 97 6.35 9.75 3.49
CA ASP A 97 5.46 10.91 3.56
C ASP A 97 5.13 11.44 2.16
N ALA A 98 4.12 12.31 2.04
CA ALA A 98 3.68 12.85 0.76
C ALA A 98 4.80 13.63 0.03
N SER A 99 5.71 14.29 0.76
CA SER A 99 6.83 15.01 0.14
C SER A 99 7.84 14.06 -0.49
N MET A 100 8.07 12.89 0.11
CA MET A 100 8.92 11.85 -0.46
C MET A 100 8.32 11.30 -1.75
N ILE A 101 6.99 11.08 -1.76
CA ILE A 101 6.28 10.64 -2.96
C ILE A 101 6.40 11.69 -4.06
N GLU A 102 6.10 12.96 -3.78
CA GLU A 102 6.20 14.03 -4.76
C GLU A 102 7.59 14.10 -5.42
N ARG A 103 8.66 14.10 -4.62
CA ARG A 103 10.05 14.09 -5.12
C ARG A 103 10.38 12.84 -5.94
N ALA A 104 9.86 11.69 -5.54
CA ALA A 104 10.08 10.43 -6.26
C ALA A 104 9.31 10.37 -7.59
N LEU A 105 8.25 11.15 -7.76
CA LEU A 105 7.51 11.21 -9.01
C LEU A 105 8.08 12.21 -10.00
N ASP A 106 8.77 13.25 -9.52
CA ASP A 106 9.33 14.30 -10.35
C ASP A 106 10.32 13.75 -11.39
N GLY A 107 10.07 14.13 -12.66
CA GLY A 107 10.81 13.69 -13.84
C GLY A 107 10.85 12.19 -14.11
N TRP A 108 10.02 11.37 -13.44
CA TRP A 108 10.13 9.91 -13.52
C TRP A 108 8.84 9.18 -13.89
N LEU A 109 7.70 9.54 -13.29
CA LEU A 109 6.46 8.79 -13.52
C LEU A 109 5.96 9.02 -14.95
N PRO A 110 5.74 7.96 -15.76
CA PRO A 110 5.16 8.11 -17.09
C PRO A 110 3.75 8.74 -17.06
N ASP A 111 3.41 9.55 -18.07
CA ASP A 111 2.19 10.38 -18.11
C ASP A 111 0.86 9.60 -18.17
N ASP A 112 0.92 8.27 -18.29
CA ASP A 112 -0.26 7.43 -18.39
C ASP A 112 -0.18 6.13 -17.57
N VAL A 113 0.41 6.18 -16.39
CA VAL A 113 0.33 5.05 -15.45
C VAL A 113 -1.13 4.85 -15.03
N ASP A 114 -1.68 3.64 -15.22
CA ASP A 114 -3.02 3.26 -14.79
C ASP A 114 -3.01 2.82 -13.31
N LEU A 115 -1.94 2.18 -12.84
CA LEU A 115 -1.75 1.70 -11.48
C LEU A 115 -0.35 2.04 -10.95
N LEU A 116 -0.29 2.82 -9.87
CA LEU A 116 0.94 3.08 -9.13
C LEU A 116 0.91 2.32 -7.79
N CYS A 117 1.85 1.41 -7.60
CA CYS A 117 2.02 0.68 -6.35
C CYS A 117 3.07 1.34 -5.47
N VAL A 118 2.72 1.72 -4.25
CA VAL A 118 3.66 2.22 -3.25
C VAL A 118 3.87 1.13 -2.21
N GLU A 119 5.07 0.54 -2.20
CA GLU A 119 5.55 -0.29 -1.11
C GLU A 119 6.10 0.60 -0.01
N ASN A 120 5.38 0.73 1.11
CA ASN A 120 5.84 1.52 2.24
C ASN A 120 6.93 0.79 3.02
N VAL A 121 7.61 1.50 3.92
CA VAL A 121 8.57 0.91 4.84
C VAL A 121 7.87 -0.19 5.66
N GLY A 122 8.57 -1.28 5.96
CA GLY A 122 8.08 -2.36 6.83
C GLY A 122 7.83 -1.89 8.27
N ASN A 123 6.72 -1.21 8.50
CA ASN A 123 6.26 -0.75 9.81
C ASN A 123 4.74 -0.60 9.82
N LEU A 124 4.09 -0.99 10.93
CA LEU A 124 2.64 -0.83 11.16
C LEU A 124 2.29 0.31 12.14
N ILE A 125 3.28 1.07 12.60
CA ILE A 125 3.10 2.18 13.53
C ILE A 125 3.20 3.50 12.76
N CYS A 126 4.42 3.90 12.38
CA CYS A 126 4.67 5.22 11.77
C CYS A 126 3.85 5.48 10.49
N PRO A 127 3.73 4.53 9.53
CA PRO A 127 3.03 4.78 8.27
C PRO A 127 1.53 5.01 8.41
N ALA A 128 0.91 4.53 9.49
CA ALA A 128 -0.54 4.60 9.67
C ALA A 128 -1.05 6.06 9.84
N GLU A 129 -0.18 6.96 10.28
CA GLU A 129 -0.51 8.38 10.51
C GLU A 129 -0.37 9.27 9.25
N TYR A 130 0.26 8.77 8.18
CA TYR A 130 0.68 9.61 7.05
C TYR A 130 -0.10 9.25 5.80
N ASP A 131 -0.92 10.18 5.34
CA ASP A 131 -1.54 10.13 4.02
C ASP A 131 -0.49 10.41 2.93
N LEU A 132 -0.46 9.59 1.89
CA LEU A 132 0.43 9.74 0.73
C LEU A 132 -0.31 10.25 -0.52
N GLY A 133 -1.61 10.53 -0.39
CA GLY A 133 -2.48 10.84 -1.52
C GLY A 133 -2.99 9.58 -2.23
N GLU A 134 -2.87 8.40 -1.60
CA GLU A 134 -3.32 7.14 -2.17
C GLU A 134 -4.85 7.08 -2.33
N ASP A 135 -5.30 6.24 -3.27
CA ASP A 135 -6.71 5.84 -3.38
C ASP A 135 -7.03 4.63 -2.48
N LEU A 136 -6.04 3.77 -2.24
CA LEU A 136 -6.19 2.54 -1.48
C LEU A 136 -5.01 2.28 -0.57
N ARG A 137 -5.23 2.52 0.71
CA ARG A 137 -4.39 1.98 1.79
C ARG A 137 -4.76 0.53 2.10
N VAL A 138 -3.77 -0.36 2.04
CA VAL A 138 -3.90 -1.78 2.36
C VAL A 138 -3.03 -2.12 3.57
N ALA A 139 -3.62 -2.68 4.62
CA ALA A 139 -2.88 -3.25 5.74
C ALA A 139 -2.66 -4.75 5.51
N LEU A 140 -1.40 -5.16 5.48
CA LEU A 140 -0.99 -6.55 5.32
C LEU A 140 -0.46 -7.10 6.64
N PHE A 141 -0.86 -8.33 6.94
CA PHE A 141 -0.14 -9.18 7.88
C PHE A 141 -0.09 -10.61 7.34
N SER A 142 0.93 -11.36 7.72
CA SER A 142 1.08 -12.76 7.34
C SER A 142 0.60 -13.69 8.45
N VAL A 143 0.18 -14.91 8.07
CA VAL A 143 -0.20 -15.94 9.05
C VAL A 143 0.93 -16.24 10.05
N THR A 144 2.19 -16.02 9.66
CA THR A 144 3.37 -16.22 10.50
C THR A 144 3.54 -15.15 11.60
N GLU A 145 2.75 -14.08 11.58
CA GLU A 145 2.81 -12.99 12.56
C GLU A 145 1.79 -13.14 13.70
N GLY A 146 0.87 -14.10 13.60
CA GLY A 146 -0.18 -14.36 14.57
C GLY A 146 -1.48 -13.58 14.33
N GLU A 147 -2.56 -14.09 14.91
CA GLU A 147 -3.94 -13.65 14.73
C GLU A 147 -4.22 -12.31 15.42
N ASP A 148 -3.45 -11.98 16.46
CA ASP A 148 -3.65 -10.79 17.30
C ASP A 148 -3.01 -9.52 16.72
N LYS A 149 -2.36 -9.63 15.56
CA LYS A 149 -1.71 -8.51 14.87
C LYS A 149 -2.63 -7.29 14.71
N PRO A 150 -3.91 -7.41 14.30
CA PRO A 150 -4.80 -6.26 14.19
C PRO A 150 -4.99 -5.52 15.51
N LEU A 151 -5.17 -6.26 16.61
CA LEU A 151 -5.37 -5.69 17.95
C LEU A 151 -4.11 -4.97 18.46
N LYS A 152 -2.92 -5.46 18.09
CA LYS A 152 -1.64 -4.85 18.46
C LYS A 152 -1.32 -3.56 17.69
N TYR A 153 -1.86 -3.42 16.48
CA TYR A 153 -1.59 -2.27 15.60
C TYR A 153 -2.88 -1.62 15.08
N PRO A 154 -3.80 -1.21 15.97
CA PRO A 154 -5.17 -0.90 15.59
C PRO A 154 -5.27 0.26 14.60
N LEU A 155 -4.39 1.27 14.72
CA LEU A 155 -4.39 2.43 13.83
C LEU A 155 -4.10 2.05 12.36
N ALA A 156 -3.19 1.11 12.11
CA ALA A 156 -2.87 0.68 10.74
C ALA A 156 -4.05 0.01 10.06
N PHE A 157 -4.81 -0.82 10.79
CA PHE A 157 -5.98 -1.50 10.25
C PHE A 157 -7.19 -0.56 10.16
N ASN A 158 -7.39 0.31 11.16
CA ASN A 158 -8.50 1.26 11.19
C ASN A 158 -8.41 2.33 10.08
N THR A 159 -7.21 2.78 9.74
CA THR A 159 -7.00 3.75 8.65
C THR A 159 -6.92 3.12 7.26
N SER A 160 -6.96 1.78 7.15
CA SER A 160 -6.86 1.06 5.89
C SER A 160 -8.23 0.77 5.29
N HIS A 161 -8.27 0.68 3.96
CA HIS A 161 -9.50 0.39 3.21
C HIS A 161 -9.67 -1.11 2.92
N LEU A 162 -8.59 -1.90 3.10
CA LEU A 162 -8.52 -3.32 2.85
C LEU A 162 -7.51 -3.97 3.81
N ALA A 163 -7.88 -5.09 4.41
CA ALA A 163 -6.94 -5.96 5.11
C ALA A 163 -6.57 -7.15 4.22
N LEU A 164 -5.29 -7.52 4.21
CA LEU A 164 -4.80 -8.62 3.40
C LEU A 164 -3.98 -9.59 4.27
N ILE A 165 -4.44 -10.84 4.34
CA ILE A 165 -3.78 -11.93 5.07
C ILE A 165 -2.92 -12.71 4.09
N THR A 166 -1.61 -12.66 4.28
CA THR A 166 -0.61 -13.22 3.36
C THR A 166 -0.03 -14.54 3.85
N LYS A 167 0.63 -15.25 2.94
CA LYS A 167 1.33 -16.52 3.19
C LYS A 167 0.40 -17.62 3.73
N THR A 168 -0.85 -17.64 3.25
CA THR A 168 -1.85 -18.63 3.71
C THR A 168 -1.43 -20.08 3.48
N ASP A 169 -0.47 -20.33 2.58
CA ASP A 169 0.19 -21.63 2.39
C ASP A 169 0.93 -22.13 3.63
N LEU A 170 1.28 -21.24 4.58
CA LEU A 170 1.97 -21.58 5.82
C LEU A 170 1.02 -21.71 7.02
N ALA A 171 -0.29 -21.48 6.85
CA ALA A 171 -1.25 -21.40 7.95
C ALA A 171 -1.22 -22.66 8.84
N GLN A 172 -1.21 -23.85 8.23
CA GLN A 172 -1.15 -25.11 8.96
C GLN A 172 0.16 -25.26 9.75
N ALA A 173 1.29 -24.85 9.17
CA ALA A 173 2.61 -25.03 9.76
C ALA A 173 2.80 -24.19 11.04
N VAL A 174 2.08 -23.07 11.15
CA VAL A 174 2.12 -22.18 12.33
C VAL A 174 0.85 -22.28 13.18
N ALA A 175 -0.01 -23.28 12.92
CA ALA A 175 -1.28 -23.47 13.61
C ALA A 175 -2.19 -22.22 13.63
N PHE A 176 -2.24 -21.50 12.50
CA PHE A 176 -2.96 -20.24 12.39
C PHE A 176 -4.47 -20.41 12.60
N ASP A 177 -5.04 -19.71 13.59
CA ASP A 177 -6.47 -19.66 13.86
C ASP A 177 -7.15 -18.57 13.02
N ARG A 178 -7.57 -18.97 11.82
CA ARG A 178 -8.26 -18.09 10.86
C ARG A 178 -9.51 -17.41 11.47
N PRO A 179 -10.47 -18.13 12.10
CA PRO A 179 -11.59 -17.49 12.77
C PRO A 179 -11.19 -16.34 13.70
N SER A 180 -10.21 -16.56 14.57
CA SER A 180 -9.73 -15.53 15.51
C SER A 180 -9.10 -14.33 14.79
N ALA A 181 -8.30 -14.56 13.75
CA ALA A 181 -7.72 -13.48 12.95
C ALA A 181 -8.80 -12.60 12.28
N LEU A 182 -9.81 -13.22 11.69
CA LEU A 182 -10.91 -12.48 11.05
C LEU A 182 -11.71 -11.67 12.08
N GLN A 183 -12.00 -12.25 13.25
CA GLN A 183 -12.66 -11.55 14.34
C GLN A 183 -11.84 -10.34 14.82
N ASN A 184 -10.52 -10.49 14.96
CA ASN A 184 -9.63 -9.43 15.40
C ASN A 184 -9.57 -8.27 14.39
N VAL A 185 -9.53 -8.57 13.08
CA VAL A 185 -9.62 -7.52 12.05
C VAL A 185 -10.95 -6.78 12.15
N GLN A 186 -12.07 -7.51 12.27
CA GLN A 186 -13.41 -6.90 12.36
C GLN A 186 -13.63 -6.13 13.66
N ALA A 187 -12.97 -6.51 14.76
CA ALA A 187 -13.03 -5.78 16.02
C ALA A 187 -12.37 -4.40 15.92
N VAL A 188 -11.31 -4.27 15.12
CA VAL A 188 -10.58 -3.01 14.92
C VAL A 188 -11.22 -2.13 13.86
N HIS A 189 -11.65 -2.73 12.75
CA HIS A 189 -12.35 -2.04 11.67
C HIS A 189 -13.55 -2.89 11.22
N PRO A 190 -14.73 -2.69 11.83
CA PRO A 190 -15.95 -3.36 11.40
C PRO A 190 -16.24 -3.07 9.92
N GLY A 191 -16.53 -4.13 9.16
CA GLY A 191 -16.90 -4.04 7.74
C GLY A 191 -15.74 -3.85 6.76
N ILE A 192 -14.48 -3.80 7.21
CA ILE A 192 -13.35 -3.77 6.29
C ILE A 192 -13.34 -5.05 5.44
N PRO A 193 -13.18 -4.95 4.10
CA PRO A 193 -12.97 -6.14 3.27
C PRO A 193 -11.66 -6.84 3.65
N ILE A 194 -11.67 -8.17 3.59
CA ILE A 194 -10.51 -9.02 3.88
C ILE A 194 -10.24 -9.91 2.68
N ILE A 195 -9.00 -9.93 2.20
CA ILE A 195 -8.54 -10.89 1.19
C ILE A 195 -7.45 -11.77 1.81
N GLU A 196 -7.59 -13.07 1.65
CA GLU A 196 -6.62 -14.07 2.10
C GLU A 196 -5.91 -14.66 0.88
N LEU A 197 -4.58 -14.64 0.87
CA LEU A 197 -3.83 -15.13 -0.28
C LEU A 197 -2.44 -15.69 0.06
N SER A 198 -1.92 -16.44 -0.91
CA SER A 198 -0.51 -16.79 -1.00
C SER A 198 0.03 -16.39 -2.37
N ALA A 199 0.94 -15.42 -2.39
CA ALA A 199 1.66 -15.05 -3.60
C ALA A 199 2.59 -16.19 -4.09
N ARG A 200 2.92 -17.16 -3.21
CA ARG A 200 3.75 -18.31 -3.57
C ARG A 200 2.97 -19.36 -4.35
N THR A 201 1.75 -19.69 -3.90
CA THR A 201 0.92 -20.73 -4.54
C THR A 201 -0.09 -20.18 -5.54
N GLY A 202 -0.32 -18.87 -5.53
CA GLY A 202 -1.37 -18.20 -6.31
C GLY A 202 -2.77 -18.27 -5.68
N ALA A 203 -2.94 -19.01 -4.58
CA ALA A 203 -4.23 -19.12 -3.90
C ALA A 203 -4.74 -17.73 -3.46
N GLY A 204 -5.99 -17.41 -3.79
CA GLY A 204 -6.64 -16.13 -3.45
C GLY A 204 -6.17 -14.92 -4.29
N PHE A 205 -5.20 -15.10 -5.20
CA PHE A 205 -4.65 -13.99 -5.96
C PHE A 205 -5.62 -13.43 -7.01
N ASP A 206 -6.50 -14.27 -7.57
CA ASP A 206 -7.55 -13.81 -8.49
C ASP A 206 -8.49 -12.81 -7.82
N SER A 207 -8.85 -13.02 -6.55
CA SER A 207 -9.68 -12.08 -5.78
C SER A 207 -8.98 -10.73 -5.61
N TRP A 208 -7.68 -10.73 -5.35
CA TRP A 208 -6.86 -9.53 -5.27
C TRP A 208 -6.78 -8.79 -6.61
N MET A 209 -6.50 -9.51 -7.70
CA MET A 209 -6.39 -8.92 -9.03
C MET A 209 -7.72 -8.35 -9.52
N ASN A 210 -8.82 -9.10 -9.35
CA ASN A 210 -10.16 -8.63 -9.70
C ASN A 210 -10.55 -7.38 -8.90
N PHE A 211 -10.22 -7.35 -7.60
CA PHE A 211 -10.43 -6.16 -6.77
C PHE A 211 -9.69 -4.96 -7.35
N LEU A 212 -8.38 -5.08 -7.60
CA LEU A 212 -7.57 -3.98 -8.15
C LEU A 212 -8.06 -3.53 -9.54
N GLU A 213 -8.25 -4.47 -10.47
CA GLU A 213 -8.66 -4.16 -11.85
C GLU A 213 -10.02 -3.42 -11.88
N SER A 214 -10.96 -3.80 -11.00
CA SER A 214 -12.24 -3.10 -10.88
C SER A 214 -12.06 -1.65 -10.44
N ARG A 215 -11.17 -1.37 -9.47
CA ARG A 215 -10.94 -0.02 -8.95
C ARG A 215 -10.18 0.85 -9.93
N VAL A 216 -9.17 0.30 -10.60
CA VAL A 216 -8.43 0.97 -11.68
C VAL A 216 -9.39 1.35 -12.81
N SER A 217 -10.31 0.45 -13.19
CA SER A 217 -11.30 0.72 -14.23
C SER A 217 -12.23 1.89 -13.86
N VAL A 218 -12.70 1.96 -12.61
CA VAL A 218 -13.50 3.09 -12.11
C VAL A 218 -12.72 4.40 -12.15
N LYS A 219 -11.46 4.41 -11.68
CA LYS A 219 -10.59 5.59 -11.68
C LYS A 219 -10.39 6.14 -13.11
N ARG A 220 -10.11 5.25 -14.07
CA ARG A 220 -9.92 5.61 -15.49
C ARG A 220 -11.20 6.15 -16.13
N ALA A 221 -12.36 5.59 -15.79
CA ALA A 221 -13.65 6.11 -16.27
C ALA A 221 -13.90 7.54 -15.76
N GLY A 222 -13.53 7.84 -14.51
CA GLY A 222 -13.58 9.18 -13.93
C GLY A 222 -12.74 10.22 -14.68
N LYS A 223 -11.54 9.85 -15.16
CA LYS A 223 -10.69 10.70 -16.02
C LYS A 223 -11.40 11.07 -17.33
N ARG A 224 -11.98 10.08 -18.01
CA ARG A 224 -12.67 10.28 -19.30
C ARG A 224 -13.85 11.23 -19.17
N GLY A 225 -14.65 11.10 -18.10
CA GLY A 225 -15.78 12.01 -17.85
C GLY A 225 -15.38 13.46 -17.65
N ARG A 226 -14.20 13.72 -17.05
CA ARG A 226 -13.67 15.08 -16.82
C ARG A 226 -13.03 15.71 -18.06
N SER A 227 -12.60 14.92 -19.04
CA SER A 227 -11.99 15.42 -20.28
C SER A 227 -13.02 15.87 -21.32
N ILE A 228 -14.32 15.60 -21.10
CA ILE A 228 -15.42 15.88 -22.03
C ILE A 228 -16.31 17.03 -21.49
N ALA A 229 -16.11 17.44 -20.23
CA ALA A 229 -16.76 18.57 -19.58
C ALA A 229 -15.84 19.81 -19.59
#